data_AF-A0A2N2LUA1-F1
#
_entry.id   AF-A0A2N2LUA1-F1
#
_cell.length_a   1.000
_cell.length_b   1.000
_cell.length_c   1.000
_cell.angle_alpha   90.00
_cell.angle_beta   90.00
_cell.angle_gamma   90.00
#
_symmetry.space_group_name_H-M   'P 1'
#
loop_
_entity.id
_entity.type
_entity.pdbx_description
1 polymer ?
#
loop_
_entity_poly.entity_id
_entity_poly.type
_entity_poly.pdbx_seq_one_letter_code
_entity_poly.pdbx_strand_id
1 'polypeptide(L)'
;MSPESYRPTSIRAIIFGIIAFIIVLSIFCGLSEVIKFVGSPFLILPEKLGWIPDVSKADVVTVNMKDKSTQIIFDRTGNYVVYAYNYDLLLMTDELAKANAKPWLAIVNSQNGHNIIPEYVQRGLTPFDSSLARGRPIFHFVVMESGTYQITYPSREVFIFFLPDQVTGNMGVILFSFIIQIVILGIPVWSILNTRHKKNQAKLDEIRNLKTTSDEKFWQELKRQRESQHGKTK
;
A
#
# COMPACT_ATOMS: atom_id res chain seq x y z
N MET A 1 5.71 40.42 -22.10
CA MET A 1 5.50 38.98 -22.30
C MET A 1 6.82 38.38 -22.71
N SER A 2 7.49 37.67 -21.82
CA SER A 2 8.75 36.98 -22.13
C SER A 2 8.45 35.84 -23.11
N PRO A 3 9.21 35.67 -24.20
CA PRO A 3 8.97 34.58 -25.12
C PRO A 3 9.29 33.26 -24.39
N GLU A 4 8.32 32.35 -24.34
CA GLU A 4 8.58 30.97 -23.91
C GLU A 4 9.62 30.38 -24.87
N SER A 5 10.85 30.28 -24.38
CA SER A 5 11.94 29.63 -25.09
C SER A 5 11.60 28.13 -25.19
N TYR A 6 11.21 27.70 -26.39
CA TYR A 6 11.07 26.28 -26.72
C TYR A 6 12.40 25.58 -26.43
N ARG A 7 12.45 24.81 -25.34
CA ARG A 7 13.59 23.96 -25.04
C ARG A 7 13.38 22.62 -25.75
N PRO A 8 14.25 22.24 -26.71
CA PRO A 8 14.10 20.96 -27.39
C PRO A 8 14.17 19.82 -26.38
N THR A 9 13.24 18.87 -26.51
CA THR A 9 13.18 17.66 -25.70
C THR A 9 14.48 16.88 -25.87
N SER A 10 15.31 16.86 -24.83
CA SER A 10 16.53 16.05 -24.85
C SER A 10 16.17 14.56 -24.94
N ILE A 11 16.96 13.76 -25.65
CA ILE A 11 16.80 12.29 -25.73
C ILE A 11 16.69 11.67 -24.33
N ARG A 12 17.41 12.24 -23.35
CA ARG A 12 17.33 11.83 -21.94
C ARG A 12 15.93 12.00 -21.36
N ALA A 13 15.26 13.11 -21.64
CA ALA A 13 13.89 13.35 -21.16
C ALA A 13 12.89 12.34 -21.78
N ILE A 14 13.09 11.97 -23.04
CA ILE A 14 12.27 10.93 -23.70
C ILE A 14 12.48 9.57 -23.03
N ILE A 15 13.75 9.18 -22.79
CA ILE A 15 14.08 7.92 -22.09
C ILE A 15 13.48 7.91 -20.68
N PHE A 16 13.65 8.99 -19.91
CA PHE A 16 13.07 9.09 -18.57
C PHE A 16 11.54 9.06 -18.59
N GLY A 17 10.90 9.67 -19.60
CA GLY A 17 9.46 9.62 -19.80
C GLY A 17 8.97 8.19 -20.06
N ILE A 18 9.65 7.44 -20.93
CA ILE A 18 9.33 6.04 -21.22
C ILE A 18 9.49 5.17 -19.97
N ILE A 19 10.61 5.33 -19.25
CA ILE A 19 10.85 4.58 -18.01
C ILE A 19 9.76 4.90 -16.97
N ALA A 20 9.43 6.18 -16.77
CA ALA A 20 8.38 6.60 -15.85
C ALA A 20 7.02 6.01 -16.26
N PHE A 21 6.70 6.01 -17.56
CA PHE A 21 5.47 5.42 -18.07
C PHE A 21 5.41 3.90 -17.80
N ILE A 22 6.49 3.17 -18.08
CA ILE A 22 6.58 1.72 -17.81
C ILE A 22 6.42 1.43 -16.31
N ILE A 23 7.03 2.25 -15.43
CA ILE A 23 6.90 2.11 -13.98
C ILE A 23 5.44 2.33 -13.55
N VAL A 24 4.81 3.41 -14.01
CA VAL A 24 3.42 3.73 -13.68
C VAL A 24 2.48 2.62 -14.19
N LEU A 25 2.65 2.18 -15.43
CA LEU A 25 1.85 1.09 -16.01
C LEU A 25 2.03 -0.22 -15.22
N SER A 26 3.27 -0.54 -14.83
CA SER A 26 3.55 -1.72 -13.99
C SER A 26 2.87 -1.63 -12.62
N ILE A 27 2.85 -0.44 -12.00
CA ILE A 27 2.16 -0.22 -10.72
C ILE A 27 0.64 -0.40 -10.88
N PHE A 28 0.05 0.12 -11.96
CA PHE A 28 -1.38 -0.06 -12.23
C PHE A 28 -1.75 -1.52 -12.50
N CYS A 29 -0.97 -2.22 -13.33
CA CYS A 29 -1.20 -3.63 -13.64
C CYS A 29 -0.94 -4.56 -12.44
N GLY A 30 -0.05 -4.18 -11.53
CA GLY A 30 0.32 -4.94 -10.33
C GLY A 30 -0.20 -4.32 -9.03
N LEU A 31 -1.29 -3.55 -9.09
CA LEU A 31 -1.74 -2.74 -7.95
C LEU A 31 -1.96 -3.59 -6.69
N SER A 32 -2.46 -4.82 -6.86
CA SER A 32 -2.68 -5.75 -5.76
C SER A 32 -1.37 -6.11 -5.03
N GLU A 33 -0.34 -6.46 -5.79
CA GLU A 33 0.97 -6.79 -5.26
C GLU A 33 1.67 -5.57 -4.66
N VAL A 34 1.54 -4.40 -5.29
CA VAL A 34 2.13 -3.14 -4.78
C VAL A 34 1.54 -2.76 -3.44
N ILE A 35 0.20 -2.82 -3.27
CA ILE A 35 -0.46 -2.46 -2.01
C ILE A 35 0.04 -3.33 -0.86
N LYS A 36 0.15 -4.65 -1.07
CA LYS A 36 0.65 -5.59 -0.06
C LYS A 36 2.13 -5.43 0.21
N PHE A 37 2.92 -5.17 -0.83
CA PHE A 37 4.35 -4.94 -0.68
C PHE A 37 4.65 -3.68 0.13
N VAL A 38 3.92 -2.59 -0.11
CA VAL A 38 4.05 -1.34 0.65
C VAL A 38 3.58 -1.52 2.11
N GLY A 39 2.57 -2.33 2.36
CA GLY A 39 2.06 -2.57 3.71
C GLY A 39 2.87 -3.60 4.53
N SER A 40 3.58 -4.52 3.87
CA SER A 40 4.34 -5.60 4.52
C SER A 40 5.36 -5.15 5.59
N PRO A 41 6.13 -4.06 5.42
CA PRO A 41 7.03 -3.57 6.47
C PRO A 41 6.33 -3.24 7.78
N PHE A 42 5.05 -2.83 7.73
CA PHE A 42 4.28 -2.48 8.92
C PHE A 42 3.84 -3.70 9.75
N LEU A 43 3.95 -4.92 9.19
CA LEU A 43 3.65 -6.17 9.88
C LEU A 43 4.85 -6.71 10.68
N ILE A 44 6.07 -6.23 10.41
CA ILE A 44 7.29 -6.72 11.07
C ILE A 44 7.20 -6.52 12.60
N LEU A 45 6.78 -5.35 13.05
CA LEU A 45 6.71 -5.04 14.48
C LEU A 45 5.66 -5.92 15.20
N PRO A 46 4.39 -6.02 14.75
CA PRO A 46 3.43 -6.89 15.42
C PRO A 46 3.80 -8.38 15.33
N GLU A 47 4.48 -8.84 14.26
CA GLU A 47 5.04 -10.20 14.19
C GLU A 47 6.10 -10.44 15.27
N LYS A 48 7.09 -9.54 15.39
CA LYS A 48 8.19 -9.68 16.36
C LYS A 48 7.75 -9.52 17.81
N LEU A 49 6.64 -8.83 18.06
CA LEU A 49 6.02 -8.75 19.38
C LEU A 49 5.10 -9.95 19.68
N GLY A 50 4.93 -10.88 18.73
CA GLY A 50 4.06 -12.06 18.89
C GLY A 50 2.57 -11.72 18.92
N TRP A 51 2.18 -10.55 18.41
CA TRP A 51 0.78 -10.14 18.33
C TRP A 51 0.05 -10.76 17.15
N ILE A 52 0.79 -11.08 16.09
CA ILE A 52 0.29 -11.81 14.93
C ILE A 52 1.21 -13.00 14.61
N PRO A 53 0.70 -14.05 13.95
CA PRO A 53 1.51 -15.20 13.56
C PRO A 53 2.68 -14.81 12.64
N ASP A 54 3.86 -15.36 12.91
CA ASP A 54 5.00 -15.27 11.99
C ASP A 54 4.74 -16.18 10.77
N VAL A 55 4.71 -15.58 9.58
CA VAL A 55 4.46 -16.28 8.32
C VAL A 55 5.62 -16.03 7.37
N SER A 56 6.21 -17.12 6.91
CA SER A 56 7.36 -17.13 6.05
C SER A 56 7.00 -17.67 4.66
N LYS A 57 7.93 -17.55 3.70
CA LYS A 57 7.76 -18.14 2.37
C LYS A 57 7.60 -19.66 2.39
N ALA A 58 8.14 -20.34 3.40
CA ALA A 58 8.02 -21.79 3.54
C ALA A 58 6.58 -22.23 3.85
N ASP A 59 5.77 -21.32 4.36
CA ASP A 59 4.38 -21.60 4.75
C ASP A 59 3.39 -21.44 3.60
N VAL A 60 3.86 -20.93 2.46
CA VAL A 60 3.03 -20.71 1.28
C VAL A 60 2.95 -22.00 0.48
N VAL A 61 1.80 -22.66 0.55
CA VAL A 61 1.51 -23.82 -0.30
C VAL A 61 0.88 -23.34 -1.59
N THR A 62 1.59 -23.54 -2.70
CA THR A 62 1.07 -23.23 -4.04
C THR A 62 0.44 -24.48 -4.65
N VAL A 63 -0.82 -24.37 -5.06
CA VAL A 63 -1.57 -25.47 -5.68
C VAL A 63 -1.92 -25.11 -7.10
N ASN A 64 -1.54 -26.00 -8.03
CA ASN A 64 -2.02 -25.94 -9.41
C ASN A 64 -3.41 -26.58 -9.48
N MET A 65 -4.41 -25.83 -9.96
CA MET A 65 -5.78 -26.31 -10.04
C MET A 65 -6.04 -27.23 -11.24
N LYS A 66 -5.01 -27.64 -11.99
CA LYS A 66 -5.15 -28.53 -13.16
C LYS A 66 -5.81 -29.86 -12.77
N ASP A 67 -5.37 -30.48 -11.68
CA ASP A 67 -5.95 -31.71 -11.16
C ASP A 67 -7.10 -31.39 -10.22
N LYS A 68 -8.24 -32.12 -10.28
CA LYS A 68 -9.45 -31.82 -9.48
C LYS A 68 -9.24 -31.88 -7.97
N SER A 69 -8.14 -32.47 -7.50
CA SER A 69 -7.85 -32.58 -6.09
C SER A 69 -6.35 -32.70 -5.83
N THR A 70 -5.90 -32.15 -4.71
CA THR A 70 -4.50 -32.17 -4.25
C THR A 70 -4.46 -32.45 -2.76
N GLN A 71 -3.43 -33.16 -2.30
CA GLN A 71 -3.15 -33.30 -0.87
C GLN A 71 -2.21 -32.19 -0.42
N ILE A 72 -2.58 -31.52 0.66
CA ILE A 72 -1.75 -30.50 1.32
C ILE A 72 -1.45 -30.97 2.73
N ILE A 73 -0.21 -30.78 3.17
CA ILE A 73 0.20 -31.00 4.55
C ILE A 73 0.18 -29.63 5.25
N PHE A 74 -0.59 -29.52 6.33
CA PHE A 74 -0.58 -28.36 7.20
C PHE A 74 0.19 -28.70 8.47
N ASP A 75 1.39 -28.12 8.61
CA ASP A 75 2.30 -28.40 9.74
C ASP A 75 1.85 -27.75 11.06
N ARG A 76 1.06 -26.68 10.97
CA ARG A 76 0.55 -25.93 12.12
C ARG A 76 -0.97 -25.88 12.14
N THR A 77 -1.55 -25.82 13.33
CA THR A 77 -2.97 -25.55 13.55
C THR A 77 -3.24 -24.04 13.53
N GLY A 78 -4.49 -23.64 13.31
CA GLY A 78 -4.93 -22.25 13.36
C GLY A 78 -5.68 -21.77 12.11
N ASN A 79 -5.77 -20.46 11.96
CA ASN A 79 -6.46 -19.82 10.84
C ASN A 79 -5.59 -19.88 9.58
N TYR A 80 -6.22 -20.23 8.47
CA TYR A 80 -5.63 -20.23 7.14
C TYR A 80 -6.49 -19.43 6.19
N VAL A 81 -5.83 -18.90 5.16
CA VAL A 81 -6.44 -18.09 4.13
C VAL A 81 -6.00 -18.58 2.75
N VAL A 82 -6.93 -18.55 1.80
CA VAL A 82 -6.70 -18.93 0.40
C VAL A 82 -6.66 -17.67 -0.44
N TYR A 83 -5.63 -17.54 -1.26
CA TYR A 83 -5.47 -16.44 -2.21
C TYR A 83 -5.64 -16.90 -3.64
N ALA A 84 -6.27 -16.03 -4.44
CA ALA A 84 -6.40 -16.19 -5.87
C ALA A 84 -6.09 -14.88 -6.59
N TYR A 85 -5.51 -15.00 -7.79
CA TYR A 85 -5.20 -13.86 -8.66
C TYR A 85 -5.90 -13.94 -10.02
N ASN A 86 -6.47 -15.09 -10.39
CA ASN A 86 -7.17 -15.26 -11.66
C ASN A 86 -8.54 -14.56 -11.62
N TYR A 87 -8.82 -13.70 -12.60
CA TYR A 87 -10.04 -12.90 -12.66
C TYR A 87 -11.32 -13.75 -12.65
N ASP A 88 -11.40 -14.80 -13.47
CA ASP A 88 -12.60 -15.64 -13.55
C ASP A 88 -12.89 -16.35 -12.23
N LEU A 89 -11.83 -16.80 -11.54
CA LEU A 89 -11.95 -17.44 -10.24
C LEU A 89 -12.39 -16.44 -9.17
N LEU A 90 -11.88 -15.20 -9.21
CA LEU A 90 -12.31 -14.13 -8.33
C LEU A 90 -13.78 -13.76 -8.56
N LEU A 91 -14.18 -13.58 -9.81
CA LEU A 91 -15.56 -13.26 -10.20
C LEU A 91 -16.52 -14.37 -9.77
N MET A 92 -16.18 -15.63 -10.05
CA MET A 92 -16.98 -16.78 -9.63
C MET A 92 -17.14 -16.83 -8.11
N THR A 93 -16.06 -16.55 -7.37
CA THR A 93 -16.09 -16.56 -5.90
C THR A 93 -16.96 -15.43 -5.36
N ASP A 94 -16.87 -14.23 -5.94
CA ASP A 94 -17.68 -13.07 -5.53
C ASP A 94 -19.17 -13.31 -5.77
N GLU A 95 -19.54 -13.88 -6.91
CA GLU A 95 -20.95 -14.18 -7.23
C GLU A 95 -21.51 -15.26 -6.29
N LEU A 96 -20.72 -16.29 -5.95
CA LEU A 96 -21.13 -17.30 -4.98
C LEU A 96 -21.25 -16.73 -3.56
N ALA A 97 -20.33 -15.83 -3.17
CA ALA A 97 -20.38 -15.14 -1.89
C ALA A 97 -21.64 -14.25 -1.79
N LYS A 98 -21.95 -13.48 -2.83
CA LYS A 98 -23.17 -12.64 -2.91
C LYS A 98 -24.46 -13.46 -2.85
N ALA A 99 -24.46 -14.63 -3.50
CA ALA A 99 -25.59 -15.56 -3.47
C ALA A 99 -25.70 -16.37 -2.17
N ASN A 100 -24.77 -16.20 -1.23
CA ASN A 100 -24.63 -17.03 -0.03
C ASN A 100 -24.61 -18.54 -0.35
N ALA A 101 -24.01 -18.89 -1.48
CA ALA A 101 -23.90 -20.26 -1.96
C ALA A 101 -22.73 -20.98 -1.31
N LYS A 102 -22.76 -22.32 -1.30
CA LYS A 102 -21.66 -23.12 -0.73
C LYS A 102 -20.33 -22.81 -1.45
N PRO A 103 -19.20 -22.65 -0.71
CA PRO A 103 -17.87 -22.53 -1.30
C PRO A 103 -17.59 -23.64 -2.30
N TRP A 104 -16.94 -23.28 -3.40
CA TRP A 104 -16.49 -24.24 -4.42
C TRP A 104 -15.28 -25.07 -3.98
N LEU A 105 -14.61 -24.64 -2.90
CA LEU A 105 -13.47 -25.31 -2.30
C LEU A 105 -13.96 -26.24 -1.18
N ALA A 106 -13.59 -27.51 -1.24
CA ALA A 106 -13.82 -28.48 -0.17
C ALA A 106 -12.49 -28.90 0.44
N ILE A 107 -12.45 -28.96 1.77
CA ILE A 107 -11.25 -29.28 2.55
C ILE A 107 -11.62 -30.40 3.51
N VAL A 108 -11.03 -31.58 3.32
CA VAL A 108 -11.33 -32.75 4.14
C VAL A 108 -10.04 -33.25 4.77
N ASN A 109 -10.03 -33.44 6.08
CA ASN A 109 -8.92 -34.07 6.78
C ASN A 109 -8.82 -35.54 6.33
N SER A 110 -7.67 -35.95 5.80
CA SER A 110 -7.49 -37.28 5.22
C SER A 110 -7.46 -38.41 6.26
N GLN A 111 -7.24 -38.10 7.54
CA GLN A 111 -7.13 -39.09 8.60
C GLN A 111 -8.48 -39.42 9.24
N ASN A 112 -9.29 -38.40 9.53
CA ASN A 112 -10.56 -38.56 10.25
C ASN A 112 -11.80 -38.24 9.40
N GLY A 113 -11.62 -37.81 8.14
CA GLY A 113 -12.70 -37.47 7.23
C GLY A 113 -13.46 -36.19 7.59
N HIS A 114 -12.97 -35.41 8.56
CA HIS A 114 -13.62 -34.17 8.97
C HIS A 114 -13.60 -33.14 7.84
N ASN A 115 -14.79 -32.67 7.46
CA ASN A 115 -14.95 -31.67 6.41
C ASN A 115 -14.93 -30.26 7.01
N ILE A 116 -13.92 -29.48 6.63
CA ILE A 116 -13.81 -28.07 6.96
C ILE A 116 -14.56 -27.29 5.88
N ILE A 117 -15.53 -26.47 6.30
CA ILE A 117 -16.29 -25.59 5.42
C ILE A 117 -15.56 -24.23 5.41
N PRO A 118 -14.96 -23.82 4.28
CA PRO A 118 -14.36 -22.50 4.20
C PRO A 118 -15.42 -21.42 4.26
N GLU A 119 -15.08 -20.26 4.79
CA GLU A 119 -15.91 -19.08 4.79
C GLU A 119 -15.38 -18.07 3.76
N TYR A 120 -16.26 -17.27 3.16
CA TYR A 120 -15.85 -16.25 2.20
C TYR A 120 -15.21 -15.06 2.92
N VAL A 121 -14.11 -14.56 2.36
CA VAL A 121 -13.55 -13.29 2.78
C VAL A 121 -14.32 -12.16 2.10
N GLN A 122 -15.15 -11.44 2.87
CA GLN A 122 -16.04 -10.39 2.34
C GLN A 122 -15.35 -9.03 2.13
N ARG A 123 -14.11 -8.86 2.62
CA ARG A 123 -13.39 -7.59 2.53
C ARG A 123 -12.58 -7.49 1.24
N GLY A 124 -12.33 -6.26 0.81
CA GLY A 124 -11.38 -5.98 -0.26
C GLY A 124 -9.93 -6.27 0.14
N LEU A 125 -9.03 -6.10 -0.83
CA LEU A 125 -7.59 -6.16 -0.61
C LEU A 125 -7.17 -5.08 0.40
N THR A 126 -6.34 -5.47 1.35
CA THR A 126 -5.75 -4.57 2.35
C THR A 126 -4.23 -4.54 2.21
N PRO A 127 -3.56 -3.46 2.63
CA PRO A 127 -2.09 -3.41 2.68
C PRO A 127 -1.47 -4.50 3.58
N PHE A 128 -2.26 -5.03 4.51
CA PHE A 128 -1.84 -6.02 5.51
C PHE A 128 -2.02 -7.46 5.03
N ASP A 129 -2.61 -7.66 3.85
CA ASP A 129 -2.63 -8.98 3.23
C ASP A 129 -1.22 -9.43 2.88
N SER A 130 -0.96 -10.73 2.96
CA SER A 130 0.39 -11.25 2.81
C SER A 130 0.93 -10.97 1.40
N SER A 131 2.10 -10.33 1.35
CA SER A 131 2.88 -10.10 0.14
C SER A 131 3.50 -11.39 -0.43
N LEU A 132 3.43 -12.50 0.33
CA LEU A 132 4.01 -13.79 -0.05
C LEU A 132 3.13 -14.58 -1.03
N ALA A 133 1.83 -14.29 -1.09
CA ALA A 133 0.89 -14.87 -2.04
C ALA A 133 0.49 -13.85 -3.12
N ARG A 134 0.11 -14.29 -4.32
CA ARG A 134 -0.38 -13.39 -5.38
C ARG A 134 -1.88 -13.19 -5.31
N GLY A 135 -2.35 -12.03 -5.78
CA GLY A 135 -3.77 -11.68 -5.77
C GLY A 135 -4.33 -11.37 -4.39
N ARG A 136 -5.62 -11.68 -4.16
CA ARG A 136 -6.36 -11.29 -2.95
C ARG A 136 -6.93 -12.51 -2.20
N PRO A 137 -7.20 -12.39 -0.90
CA PRO A 137 -7.82 -13.47 -0.14
C PRO A 137 -9.26 -13.72 -0.63
N ILE A 138 -9.65 -14.99 -0.70
CA ILE A 138 -10.98 -15.42 -1.16
C ILE A 138 -11.71 -16.31 -0.14
N PHE A 139 -10.97 -17.11 0.63
CA PHE A 139 -11.52 -17.96 1.67
C PHE A 139 -10.68 -17.89 2.93
N HIS A 140 -11.33 -18.04 4.08
CA HIS A 140 -10.69 -18.32 5.36
C HIS A 140 -11.27 -19.59 5.97
N PHE A 141 -10.45 -20.32 6.71
CA PHE A 141 -10.86 -21.54 7.41
C PHE A 141 -9.92 -21.84 8.57
N VAL A 142 -10.35 -22.73 9.47
CA VAL A 142 -9.58 -23.11 10.66
C VAL A 142 -9.14 -24.56 10.55
N VAL A 143 -7.83 -24.80 10.69
CA VAL A 143 -7.23 -26.12 10.79
C VAL A 143 -7.06 -26.45 12.27
N MET A 144 -7.89 -27.35 12.79
CA MET A 144 -7.89 -27.72 14.21
C MET A 144 -6.75 -28.69 14.57
N GLU A 145 -6.32 -29.52 13.63
CA GLU A 145 -5.30 -30.55 13.80
C GLU A 145 -4.28 -30.47 12.66
N SER A 146 -2.98 -30.53 12.97
CA SER A 146 -1.96 -30.63 11.94
C SER A 146 -2.04 -31.98 11.24
N GLY A 147 -1.74 -32.02 9.94
CA GLY A 147 -1.81 -33.25 9.16
C GLY A 147 -2.08 -33.04 7.69
N THR A 148 -2.43 -34.12 7.00
CA THR A 148 -2.71 -34.13 5.56
C THR A 148 -4.19 -33.91 5.31
N TYR A 149 -4.49 -32.98 4.42
CA TYR A 149 -5.84 -32.61 4.00
C TYR A 149 -5.99 -32.82 2.51
N GLN A 150 -7.08 -33.46 2.12
CA GLN A 150 -7.53 -33.55 0.74
C GLN A 150 -8.30 -32.28 0.38
N ILE A 151 -7.79 -31.55 -0.60
CA ILE A 151 -8.41 -30.34 -1.10
C ILE A 151 -9.03 -30.64 -2.46
N THR A 152 -10.31 -30.34 -2.63
CA THR A 152 -11.05 -30.56 -3.89
C THR A 152 -11.61 -29.23 -4.39
N TYR A 153 -11.49 -29.00 -5.70
CA TYR A 153 -11.86 -27.75 -6.35
C TYR A 153 -12.17 -27.98 -7.85
N PRO A 154 -12.83 -27.03 -8.54
CA PRO A 154 -13.06 -27.14 -9.97
C PRO A 154 -11.73 -27.09 -10.74
N SER A 155 -11.52 -28.05 -11.64
CA SER A 155 -10.29 -28.14 -12.44
C SER A 155 -10.16 -26.95 -13.41
N ARG A 156 -9.04 -26.24 -13.33
CA ARG A 156 -8.69 -25.06 -14.13
C ARG A 156 -7.16 -24.89 -14.20
N GLU A 157 -6.63 -24.35 -15.29
CA GLU A 157 -5.19 -24.04 -15.41
C GLU A 157 -4.81 -22.74 -14.69
N VAL A 158 -4.97 -22.72 -13.37
CA VAL A 158 -4.69 -21.55 -12.52
C VAL A 158 -4.02 -22.00 -11.21
N PHE A 159 -3.34 -21.08 -10.53
CA PHE A 159 -2.76 -21.34 -9.21
C PHE A 159 -3.54 -20.64 -8.10
N ILE A 160 -3.65 -21.32 -6.96
CA ILE A 160 -4.12 -20.76 -5.69
C ILE A 160 -3.04 -20.96 -4.63
N PHE A 161 -3.08 -20.14 -3.59
CA PHE A 161 -2.09 -20.15 -2.52
C PHE A 161 -2.77 -20.30 -1.17
N PHE A 162 -2.25 -21.19 -0.34
CA PHE A 162 -2.68 -21.38 1.05
C PHE A 162 -1.56 -20.89 1.97
N LEU A 163 -1.92 -20.17 3.01
CA LEU A 163 -0.99 -19.73 4.04
C LEU A 163 -1.74 -19.43 5.35
N PRO A 164 -1.04 -19.41 6.49
CA PRO A 164 -1.63 -18.98 7.76
C PRO A 164 -2.15 -17.54 7.67
N ASP A 165 -3.29 -17.28 8.30
CA ASP A 165 -3.93 -15.96 8.31
C ASP A 165 -3.33 -15.07 9.40
N GLN A 166 -2.77 -13.94 8.98
CA GLN A 166 -2.22 -12.93 9.89
C GLN A 166 -3.22 -11.83 10.25
N VAL A 167 -4.28 -11.66 9.44
CA VAL A 167 -5.12 -10.46 9.42
C VAL A 167 -6.44 -10.69 10.14
N THR A 168 -7.10 -11.82 9.89
CA THR A 168 -8.41 -12.11 10.48
C THR A 168 -8.27 -12.27 11.99
N GLY A 169 -9.12 -11.56 12.75
CA GLY A 169 -9.04 -11.48 14.22
C GLY A 169 -8.00 -10.49 14.76
N ASN A 170 -6.99 -10.12 13.97
CA ASN A 170 -5.88 -9.25 14.42
C ASN A 170 -5.92 -7.82 13.85
N MET A 171 -6.90 -7.50 13.00
CA MET A 171 -6.98 -6.22 12.29
C MET A 171 -6.84 -5.00 13.21
N GLY A 172 -7.47 -5.01 14.40
CA GLY A 172 -7.37 -3.91 15.35
C GLY A 172 -5.93 -3.67 15.84
N VAL A 173 -5.20 -4.74 16.15
CA VAL A 173 -3.81 -4.67 16.60
C VAL A 173 -2.88 -4.23 15.48
N ILE A 174 -3.13 -4.73 14.26
CA ILE A 174 -2.39 -4.32 13.06
C ILE A 174 -2.58 -2.82 12.80
N LEU A 175 -3.83 -2.33 12.81
CA LEU A 175 -4.13 -0.91 12.60
C LEU A 175 -3.51 -0.02 13.69
N PHE A 176 -3.57 -0.44 14.95
CA PHE A 176 -2.95 0.27 16.05
C PHE A 176 -1.43 0.39 15.86
N SER A 177 -0.77 -0.74 15.55
CA SER A 177 0.67 -0.77 15.28
C SER A 177 1.04 0.10 14.07
N PHE A 178 0.24 0.03 13.01
CA PHE A 178 0.41 0.85 11.81
C PHE A 178 0.36 2.35 12.11
N ILE A 179 -0.63 2.80 12.88
CA ILE A 179 -0.76 4.23 13.26
C ILE A 179 0.47 4.67 14.07
N ILE A 180 0.92 3.86 15.04
CA ILE A 180 2.12 4.16 15.82
C ILE A 180 3.34 4.30 14.91
N GLN A 181 3.53 3.37 13.98
CA GLN A 181 4.65 3.40 13.05
C GLN A 181 4.59 4.63 12.13
N ILE A 182 3.42 5.02 11.64
CA ILE A 182 3.24 6.25 10.87
C ILE A 182 3.60 7.49 11.70
N VAL A 183 3.16 7.57 12.95
CA VAL A 183 3.48 8.72 13.82
C VAL A 183 4.98 8.83 14.04
N ILE A 184 5.64 7.71 14.36
CA ILE A 184 7.09 7.67 14.58
C ILE A 184 7.86 8.10 13.32
N LEU A 185 7.48 7.60 12.15
CA LEU A 185 8.11 7.97 10.88
C LEU A 185 7.75 9.39 10.41
N GLY A 186 6.56 9.89 10.78
CA GLY A 186 6.06 11.19 10.40
C GLY A 186 6.73 12.35 11.12
N ILE A 187 7.12 12.17 12.39
CA ILE A 187 7.79 13.20 13.22
C ILE A 187 9.04 13.81 12.55
N PRO A 188 10.04 13.04 12.09
CA PRO A 188 11.23 13.61 11.47
C PRO A 188 10.92 14.33 10.15
N VAL A 189 10.02 13.78 9.33
CA VAL A 189 9.60 14.41 8.07
C VAL A 189 8.91 15.75 8.34
N TRP A 190 7.98 15.78 9.29
CA TRP A 190 7.29 16.99 9.72
C TRP A 190 8.26 18.04 10.25
N SER A 191 9.24 17.64 11.08
CA SER A 191 10.26 18.53 11.62
C SER A 191 11.09 19.19 10.52
N ILE A 192 11.52 18.43 9.51
CA ILE A 192 12.28 18.95 8.36
C ILE A 192 11.43 19.93 7.54
N LEU A 193 10.19 19.56 7.23
CA LEU A 193 9.27 20.40 6.46
C LEU A 193 8.95 21.71 7.19
N ASN A 194 8.66 21.64 8.49
CA ASN A 194 8.39 22.82 9.31
C ASN A 194 9.61 23.76 9.37
N THR A 195 10.80 23.20 9.52
CA THR A 195 12.05 23.99 9.51
C THR A 195 12.26 24.69 8.16
N ARG A 196 11.97 24.01 7.04
CA ARG A 196 12.02 24.61 5.70
C ARG A 196 10.97 25.70 5.52
N HIS A 197 9.74 25.46 5.97
CA HIS A 197 8.67 26.46 5.94
C HIS A 197 9.04 27.72 6.73
N LYS A 198 9.55 27.57 7.95
CA LYS A 198 10.02 28.71 8.77
C LYS A 198 11.14 29.49 8.09
N LYS A 199 12.12 28.80 7.49
CA LYS A 199 13.22 29.45 6.73
C LYS A 199 12.70 30.19 5.50
N ASN A 200 11.75 29.62 4.78
CA ASN A 200 11.16 30.25 3.60
C ASN A 200 10.30 31.46 3.98
N GLN A 201 9.53 31.38 5.07
CA GLN A 201 8.79 32.51 5.62
C GLN A 201 9.73 33.64 6.04
N ALA A 202 10.81 33.33 6.78
CA ALA A 202 11.81 34.33 7.16
C ALA A 202 12.43 35.04 5.94
N LYS A 203 12.72 34.31 4.85
CA LYS A 203 13.21 34.90 3.60
C LYS A 203 12.15 35.78 2.91
N LEU A 204 10.88 35.36 2.93
CA LEU A 204 9.80 36.16 2.35
C LEU A 204 9.56 37.44 3.16
N ASP A 205 9.65 37.36 4.48
CA ASP A 205 9.55 38.51 5.38
C ASP A 205 10.73 39.46 5.22
N GLU A 206 11.95 38.93 5.04
CA GLU A 206 13.13 39.74 4.71
C GLU A 206 12.96 40.46 3.37
N ILE A 207 12.51 39.77 2.31
CA ILE A 207 12.22 40.39 1.00
C ILE A 207 11.13 41.46 1.15
N ARG A 208 10.08 41.20 1.95
CA ARG A 208 9.01 42.16 2.20
C ARG A 208 9.56 43.40 2.90
N ASN A 209 10.30 43.23 3.99
CA ASN A 209 10.91 44.31 4.76
C ASN A 209 11.90 45.13 3.93
N LEU A 210 12.72 44.49 3.09
CA LEU A 210 13.63 45.17 2.17
C LEU A 210 12.84 46.02 1.15
N LYS A 211 11.72 45.49 0.64
CA LYS A 211 10.84 46.23 -0.27
C LYS A 211 10.16 47.42 0.42
N THR A 212 9.60 47.25 1.62
CA THR A 212 9.00 48.36 2.38
C THR A 212 10.01 49.44 2.71
N THR A 213 11.22 49.04 3.14
CA THR A 213 12.31 49.98 3.46
C THR A 213 12.79 50.73 2.21
N SER A 214 12.84 50.06 1.06
CA SER A 214 13.16 50.69 -0.23
C SER A 214 12.09 51.70 -0.65
N ASP A 215 10.82 51.35 -0.50
CA ASP A 215 9.70 52.24 -0.82
C ASP A 215 9.69 53.46 0.12
N GLU A 216 9.90 53.29 1.42
CA GLU A 216 9.99 54.41 2.37
C GLU A 216 11.16 55.35 2.08
N LYS A 217 12.35 54.80 1.77
CA LYS A 217 13.51 55.60 1.37
C LYS A 217 13.24 56.39 0.10
N PHE A 218 12.58 55.79 -0.90
CA PHE A 218 12.18 56.47 -2.13
C PHE A 218 11.25 57.66 -1.86
N TRP A 219 10.25 57.49 -1.00
CA TRP A 219 9.33 58.58 -0.63
C TRP A 219 10.01 59.69 0.19
N GLN A 220 10.95 59.35 1.07
CA GLN A 220 11.73 60.34 1.81
C GLN A 220 12.66 61.15 0.90
N GLU A 221 13.31 60.51 -0.07
CA GLU A 221 14.17 61.17 -1.06
C GLU A 221 13.36 62.15 -1.92
N LEU A 222 12.18 61.73 -2.39
CA LEU A 222 11.24 62.58 -3.13
C LEU A 222 10.79 63.80 -2.31
N LYS A 223 10.54 63.61 -1.01
CA LYS A 223 10.14 64.71 -0.12
C LYS A 223 11.27 65.73 0.05
N ARG A 224 12.51 65.26 0.27
CA ARG A 224 13.72 66.12 0.32
C ARG A 224 13.94 66.88 -0.99
N GLN A 225 13.73 66.25 -2.13
CA GLN A 225 13.84 66.93 -3.43
C GLN A 225 12.80 68.03 -3.60
N ARG A 226 11.54 67.81 -3.19
CA ARG A 226 10.51 68.88 -3.18
C ARG A 226 10.86 70.02 -2.25
N GLU A 227 11.31 69.73 -1.03
CA GLU A 227 11.67 70.76 -0.05
C GLU A 227 12.88 71.60 -0.51
N SER A 228 13.88 70.97 -1.12
CA SER A 228 15.04 71.68 -1.70
C SER A 228 14.71 72.50 -2.94
N GLN A 229 13.71 72.11 -3.74
CA GLN A 229 13.20 72.91 -4.85
C GLN A 229 12.35 74.10 -4.39
N HIS A 230 11.54 73.96 -3.34
CA HIS A 230 10.77 75.07 -2.75
C HIS A 230 11.63 76.03 -1.90
N GLY A 231 12.77 75.58 -1.37
CA GLY A 231 13.72 76.45 -0.66
C GLY A 231 14.55 77.37 -1.56
N LYS A 232 14.53 77.16 -2.89
CA LYS A 232 15.27 77.97 -3.88
C LYS A 232 14.42 79.04 -4.58
N THR A 233 13.16 79.20 -4.19
CA THR A 233 12.25 80.25 -4.71
C THR A 233 11.98 81.31 -3.64
N LYS A 234 13.05 81.96 -3.18
CA LYS A 234 13.01 83.23 -2.45
C LYS A 234 14.15 84.13 -2.89
#